data_AF-A0A939KWU0-F1
#
_entry.id   AF-A0A939KWU0-F1
#
_cell.length_a   1.000
_cell.length_b   1.000
_cell.length_c   1.000
_cell.angle_alpha   90.00
_cell.angle_beta   90.00
_cell.angle_gamma   90.00
#
_symmetry.space_group_name_H-M   'P 1'
#
loop_
_entity.id
_entity.type
_entity.pdbx_description
1 polymer ?
#
loop_
_entity_poly.entity_id
_entity_poly.type
_entity_poly.pdbx_seq_one_letter_code
_entity_poly.pdbx_strand_id
1 'polypeptide(L)'
;MATTQIKVTAADNELFLIASTGAGSSELLHYKSGGNKPVDVTVYPNVILASGTYSLTMVGVNWGGPSAYKVIVTEDGNDTTYEGGSSSGTVGADWTQTISINK
;
A
#
# COMPACT_ATOMS: atom_id res chain seq x y z
N MET A 1 10.20 12.15 -16.13
CA MET A 1 9.60 10.97 -15.49
C MET A 1 8.47 11.48 -14.64
N ALA A 2 7.25 10.98 -14.81
CA ALA A 2 6.18 11.46 -13.96
C ALA A 2 6.33 10.95 -12.54
N THR A 3 5.75 11.72 -11.63
CA THR A 3 5.78 11.43 -10.20
C THR A 3 4.80 10.31 -9.92
N THR A 4 5.28 9.23 -9.33
CA THR A 4 4.40 8.26 -8.68
C THR A 4 3.90 8.85 -7.37
N GLN A 5 2.59 8.79 -7.14
CA GLN A 5 1.94 9.10 -5.87
C GLN A 5 1.19 7.87 -5.39
N ILE A 6 1.23 7.60 -4.09
CA ILE A 6 0.47 6.51 -3.47
C ILE A 6 -0.44 7.11 -2.40
N LYS A 7 -1.75 7.01 -2.58
CA LYS A 7 -2.75 7.47 -1.62
C LYS A 7 -3.46 6.30 -0.98
N VAL A 8 -3.45 6.22 0.35
CA VAL A 8 -4.20 5.23 1.12
C VAL A 8 -5.45 5.88 1.68
N THR A 9 -6.61 5.32 1.34
CA THR A 9 -7.93 5.84 1.75
C THR A 9 -8.71 4.89 2.66
N ALA A 10 -8.27 3.63 2.78
CA ALA A 10 -8.76 2.70 3.78
C ALA A 10 -7.62 1.79 4.26
N ALA A 11 -7.57 1.58 5.57
CA ALA A 11 -6.77 0.57 6.24
C ALA A 11 -7.48 0.21 7.55
N ASP A 12 -8.27 -0.85 7.53
CA ASP A 12 -8.90 -1.44 8.70
C ASP A 12 -8.08 -2.67 9.13
N ASN A 13 -7.54 -2.60 10.34
CA ASN A 13 -6.40 -3.35 10.89
C ASN A 13 -5.03 -2.76 10.51
N GLU A 14 -4.27 -3.38 9.62
CA GLU A 14 -2.88 -3.01 9.38
C GLU A 14 -2.49 -3.12 7.91
N LEU A 15 -1.73 -2.14 7.42
CA LEU A 15 -1.26 -2.08 6.03
C LEU A 15 0.23 -1.72 5.99
N PHE A 16 0.99 -2.53 5.26
CA PHE A 16 2.37 -2.24 4.86
C PHE A 16 2.45 -1.92 3.37
N LEU A 17 3.27 -0.93 3.02
CA LEU A 17 3.72 -0.66 1.67
C LEU A 17 5.25 -0.80 1.62
N ILE A 18 5.74 -1.77 0.87
CA ILE A 18 7.17 -2.08 0.78
C ILE A 18 7.59 -1.96 -0.69
N ALA A 19 8.56 -1.08 -0.97
CA ALA A 19 9.18 -1.00 -2.28
C ALA A 19 10.47 -1.82 -2.28
N SER A 20 10.68 -2.64 -3.31
CA SER A 20 11.84 -3.53 -3.42
C SER A 20 12.46 -3.54 -4.82
N THR A 21 13.76 -3.79 -4.88
CA THR A 21 14.54 -4.05 -6.10
C THR A 21 15.57 -5.14 -5.80
N GLY A 22 16.32 -5.58 -6.82
CA GLY A 22 17.47 -6.48 -6.61
C GLY A 22 18.55 -5.91 -5.68
N ALA A 23 18.58 -4.60 -5.42
CA ALA A 23 19.55 -3.95 -4.55
C ALA A 23 19.10 -3.84 -3.08
N GLY A 24 17.82 -4.06 -2.78
CA GLY A 24 17.29 -3.92 -1.41
C GLY A 24 15.82 -3.54 -1.36
N SER A 25 15.36 -3.12 -0.18
CA SER A 25 13.96 -2.75 0.05
C SER A 25 13.84 -1.54 0.98
N SER A 26 12.71 -0.85 0.91
CA SER A 26 12.35 0.25 1.79
C SER A 26 10.88 0.14 2.15
N GLU A 27 10.58 0.26 3.44
CA GLU A 27 9.20 0.46 3.90
C GLU A 27 8.80 1.91 3.60
N LEU A 28 7.76 2.06 2.79
CA LEU A 28 7.22 3.37 2.42
C LEU A 28 6.13 3.84 3.38
N LEU A 29 5.38 2.87 3.93
CA LEU A 29 4.31 3.12 4.87
C LEU A 29 4.09 1.88 5.74
N HIS A 30 3.88 2.13 7.03
CA HIS A 30 3.26 1.20 7.95
C HIS A 30 2.14 1.92 8.68
N TYR A 31 0.90 1.50 8.44
CA TYR A 31 -0.27 2.17 9.00
C TYR A 31 -1.17 1.16 9.72
N LYS A 32 -1.64 1.55 10.91
CA LYS A 32 -2.55 0.76 11.75
C LYS A 32 -3.78 1.59 12.08
N SER A 33 -4.96 1.03 11.84
CA SER A 33 -6.26 1.65 12.15
C SER A 33 -7.29 0.55 12.38
N GLY A 34 -8.47 0.88 12.90
CA GLY A 34 -9.47 -0.13 13.25
C GLY A 34 -10.88 0.44 13.26
N GLY A 35 -11.87 -0.41 13.06
CA GLY A 35 -13.29 -0.05 13.08
C GLY A 35 -13.69 0.80 11.87
N ASN A 36 -13.10 0.51 10.70
CA ASN A 36 -13.37 1.21 9.44
C ASN A 36 -13.25 2.74 9.52
N LYS A 37 -12.31 3.23 10.33
CA LYS A 37 -12.05 4.67 10.46
C LYS A 37 -11.47 5.23 9.14
N PRO A 38 -11.79 6.49 8.80
CA PRO A 38 -11.26 7.11 7.59
C PRO A 38 -9.74 7.21 7.66
N VAL A 39 -9.10 6.97 6.51
CA VAL A 39 -7.65 7.13 6.31
C VAL A 39 -7.44 8.12 5.17
N ASP A 40 -6.48 9.03 5.33
CA ASP A 40 -6.04 9.94 4.28
C ASP A 40 -4.54 10.14 4.38
N VAL A 41 -3.79 9.18 3.85
CA VAL A 41 -2.32 9.20 3.85
C VAL A 41 -1.83 9.22 2.42
N THR A 42 -0.92 10.13 2.12
CA THR A 42 -0.29 10.22 0.80
C THR A 42 1.22 10.05 0.94
N VAL A 43 1.78 9.14 0.16
CA VAL A 43 3.20 8.84 0.09
C VAL A 43 3.71 9.18 -1.31
N TYR A 44 4.90 9.78 -1.35
CA TYR A 44 5.57 10.21 -2.57
C TYR A 44 6.89 9.42 -2.70
N PRO A 45 6.91 8.27 -3.39
CA PRO A 45 8.12 7.46 -3.55
C PRO A 45 9.33 8.26 -4.07
N ASN A 46 9.10 9.29 -4.89
CA ASN A 46 10.13 10.16 -5.43
C ASN A 46 10.91 10.97 -4.37
N VAL A 47 10.43 11.12 -3.14
CA VAL A 47 11.22 11.75 -2.05
C VAL A 47 11.94 10.73 -1.16
N ILE A 48 11.67 9.42 -1.34
CA ILE A 48 12.14 8.35 -0.45
C ILE A 48 13.16 7.43 -1.15
N LEU A 49 12.86 6.98 -2.37
CA LEU A 49 13.64 5.94 -3.05
C LEU A 49 14.81 6.52 -3.85
N ALA A 50 15.60 5.73 -4.57
CA ALA A 50 16.48 6.22 -5.65
C ALA A 50 15.79 6.02 -7.01
N SER A 51 16.14 6.78 -8.05
CA SER A 51 15.51 6.61 -9.37
C SER A 51 15.63 5.19 -9.89
N GLY A 52 14.56 4.69 -10.51
CA GLY A 52 14.50 3.32 -11.01
C GLY A 52 13.11 2.70 -10.89
N THR A 53 12.99 1.44 -11.32
CA THR A 53 11.76 0.66 -11.25
C THR A 53 11.78 -0.25 -10.02
N TYR A 54 10.70 -0.23 -9.25
CA TYR A 54 10.55 -0.97 -8.00
C TYR A 54 9.33 -1.90 -8.09
N SER A 55 9.41 -3.02 -7.40
CA SER A 55 8.22 -3.80 -7.03
C SER A 55 7.65 -3.21 -5.74
N LEU A 56 6.46 -2.60 -5.84
CA LEU A 56 5.67 -2.17 -4.69
C LEU A 56 4.79 -3.33 -4.25
N THR A 57 5.05 -3.86 -3.06
CA THR A 57 4.23 -4.88 -2.40
C THR A 57 3.40 -4.23 -1.30
N MET A 58 2.08 -4.39 -1.41
CA MET A 58 1.07 -3.95 -0.47
C MET A 58 0.64 -5.18 0.33
N VAL A 59 0.68 -5.11 1.65
CA VAL A 59 0.30 -6.23 2.53
C VAL A 59 -0.70 -5.74 3.57
N GLY A 60 -1.93 -6.24 3.47
CA GLY A 60 -2.95 -6.14 4.49
C GLY A 60 -2.78 -7.24 5.55
N VAL A 61 -2.87 -6.86 6.82
CA VAL A 61 -2.79 -7.77 7.96
C VAL A 61 -4.06 -7.62 8.81
N ASN A 62 -4.83 -8.70 8.92
CA ASN A 62 -6.03 -8.76 9.73
C ASN A 62 -5.73 -9.27 11.15
N TRP A 63 -6.41 -8.69 12.14
CA TRP A 63 -6.28 -9.01 13.56
C TRP A 63 -7.41 -9.91 14.09
N GLY A 64 -8.23 -10.49 13.21
CA GLY A 64 -9.29 -11.45 13.55
C GLY A 64 -10.73 -10.93 13.43
N GLY A 65 -10.92 -9.74 12.85
CA GLY A 65 -12.23 -9.16 12.55
C GLY A 65 -12.44 -8.97 11.05
N PRO A 66 -13.37 -8.11 10.63
CA PRO A 66 -13.36 -7.57 9.28
C PRO A 66 -12.08 -6.78 9.00
N SER A 67 -11.69 -6.71 7.73
CA SER A 67 -10.59 -5.89 7.24
C SER A 67 -10.97 -5.22 5.93
N ALA A 68 -10.35 -4.08 5.63
CA ALA A 68 -10.54 -3.34 4.40
C ALA A 68 -9.31 -2.51 4.08
N TYR A 69 -8.83 -2.59 2.86
CA TYR A 69 -7.66 -1.85 2.39
C TYR A 69 -7.96 -1.20 1.06
N LYS A 70 -7.54 0.05 0.90
CA LYS A 70 -7.67 0.79 -0.36
C LYS A 70 -6.46 1.67 -0.61
N VAL A 71 -5.74 1.34 -1.67
CA VAL A 71 -4.53 2.03 -2.13
C VAL A 71 -4.76 2.50 -3.56
N ILE A 72 -4.55 3.80 -3.80
CA ILE A 72 -4.62 4.42 -5.12
C ILE A 72 -3.18 4.75 -5.50
N VAL A 73 -2.74 4.26 -6.64
CA VAL A 73 -1.41 4.56 -7.20
C VAL A 73 -1.61 5.39 -8.45
N THR A 74 -1.05 6.58 -8.45
CA THR A 74 -1.06 7.50 -9.59
C THR A 74 0.28 7.42 -10.29
N GLU A 75 0.29 6.95 -11.54
CA GLU A 75 1.48 6.96 -12.41
C GLU A 75 1.18 7.75 -13.69
N ASP A 76 2.07 8.68 -14.04
CA ASP A 76 1.87 9.56 -15.21
C ASP A 76 0.50 10.28 -15.23
N GLY A 77 -0.03 10.59 -14.04
CA GLY A 77 -1.34 11.23 -13.87
C GLY A 77 -2.55 10.30 -14.01
N ASN A 78 -2.33 8.98 -14.14
CA ASN A 78 -3.38 7.98 -14.22
C ASN A 78 -3.50 7.22 -12.90
N ASP A 79 -4.70 7.24 -12.32
CA ASP A 79 -5.00 6.54 -11.07
C ASP A 79 -5.36 5.09 -11.33
N THR A 80 -4.71 4.17 -10.61
CA THR A 80 -5.12 2.78 -10.49
C THR A 80 -5.44 2.46 -9.03
N THR A 81 -6.61 1.88 -8.78
CA THR A 81 -7.07 1.52 -7.45
C THR A 81 -6.84 0.03 -7.18
N TYR A 82 -6.25 -0.26 -6.03
CA TYR A 82 -6.05 -1.60 -5.49
C TYR A 82 -6.80 -1.72 -4.16
N GLU A 83 -7.71 -2.69 -4.11
CA GLU A 83 -8.57 -2.92 -2.96
C GLU A 83 -8.45 -4.37 -2.50
N GLY A 84 -8.63 -4.56 -1.20
CA GLY A 84 -8.61 -5.87 -0.58
C GLY A 84 -9.26 -5.85 0.80
N GLY A 85 -9.23 -6.99 1.45
CA GLY A 85 -9.83 -7.19 2.76
C GLY A 85 -10.74 -8.40 2.80
N SER A 86 -11.27 -8.65 3.99
CA SER A 86 -11.99 -9.85 4.35
C SER A 86 -13.16 -9.48 5.26
N SER A 87 -14.34 -10.05 4.99
CA SER A 87 -15.45 -10.01 5.94
C SER A 87 -15.35 -11.10 7.03
N SER A 88 -14.40 -12.02 6.88
CA SER A 88 -14.15 -13.13 7.80
C SER A 88 -12.97 -12.84 8.72
N GLY A 89 -13.03 -13.33 9.97
CA GLY A 89 -12.02 -13.12 11.01
C GLY A 89 -10.71 -13.89 10.80
N THR A 90 -10.15 -13.84 9.59
CA THR A 90 -8.80 -14.32 9.32
C THR A 90 -7.79 -13.55 10.17
N VAL A 91 -6.71 -14.22 10.57
CA VAL A 91 -5.62 -13.61 11.35
C VAL A 91 -4.33 -13.73 10.53
N GLY A 92 -3.59 -12.63 10.44
CA GLY A 92 -2.35 -12.54 9.67
C GLY A 92 -2.54 -11.86 8.32
N ALA A 93 -1.59 -12.06 7.41
CA ALA A 93 -1.64 -11.48 6.08
C ALA A 93 -2.84 -12.03 5.30
N ASP A 94 -3.82 -11.19 5.02
CA ASP A 94 -5.08 -11.57 4.36
C ASP A 94 -5.26 -10.94 2.97
N TRP A 95 -4.41 -9.97 2.64
CA TRP A 95 -4.33 -9.40 1.31
C TRP A 95 -2.89 -9.06 0.95
N THR A 96 -2.44 -9.49 -0.23
CA THR A 96 -1.13 -9.13 -0.78
C THR A 96 -1.26 -8.79 -2.25
N GLN A 97 -0.81 -7.61 -2.65
CA GLN A 97 -0.75 -7.16 -4.04
C GLN A 97 0.64 -6.64 -4.36
N THR A 98 1.24 -7.11 -5.45
CA THR A 98 2.51 -6.57 -5.94
C THR A 98 2.32 -5.96 -7.32
N ILE A 99 2.86 -4.76 -7.52
CA ILE A 99 2.86 -4.05 -8.80
C ILE A 99 4.24 -3.46 -9.08
N SER A 100 4.50 -3.11 -10.33
CA SER A 100 5.67 -2.29 -10.67
C SER A 100 5.32 -0.82 -10.52
N ILE A 101 6.24 -0.03 -9.98
CA ILE A 101 6.17 1.43 -9.98
C ILE A 101 7.50 2.03 -10.45
N ASN A 102 7.44 3.22 -11.06
CA ASN A 102 8.65 3.99 -11.38
C ASN A 102 8.90 5.11 -10.37
N LYS A 103 10.19 5.45 -10.17
CA LYS A 103 10.64 6.69 -9.54
C LYS A 103 11.51 7.51 -10.49
#